data_AF-A0A2D9X203-F1
#
_entry.id   AF-A0A2D9X203-F1
#
_cell.length_a   1.000
_cell.length_b   1.000
_cell.length_c   1.000
_cell.angle_alpha   90.00
_cell.angle_beta   90.00
_cell.angle_gamma   90.00
#
_symmetry.space_group_name_H-M   'P 1'
#
loop_
_entity.id
_entity.type
_entity.pdbx_description
1 polymer ?
#
loop_
_entity_poly.entity_id
_entity_poly.type
_entity_poly.pdbx_seq_one_letter_code
_entity_poly.pdbx_strand_id
1 'polypeptide(L)'
;MFYELPIDLQNYIFEFNATHRYKYNKSLEKIPRTGIHIRYMRILDEFDEQIHENGDWNFEKLLKKHIVDPEHFLNVLKSCKCCVRHTGCAAASACADEPCLCYCRHLSRFIDKIYNTGEVVRFGHNWNDRELFELN
;
A
#
# COMPACT_ATOMS: atom_id res chain seq x y z
N MET A 1 6.94 26.38 -3.95
CA MET A 1 6.55 25.28 -4.86
C MET A 1 5.16 24.84 -4.41
N PHE A 2 4.11 25.25 -5.13
CA PHE A 2 2.76 24.77 -4.85
C PHE A 2 2.71 23.31 -5.33
N TYR A 3 2.53 22.37 -4.41
CA TYR A 3 2.31 20.98 -4.79
C TYR A 3 0.93 20.90 -5.45
N GLU A 4 0.92 20.75 -6.77
CA GLU A 4 -0.32 20.50 -7.51
C GLU A 4 -0.96 19.22 -6.99
N LEU A 5 -2.26 19.30 -6.65
CA LEU A 5 -3.03 18.14 -6.26
C LEU A 5 -3.02 17.11 -7.40
N PRO A 6 -2.98 15.79 -7.11
CA PRO A 6 -3.09 14.77 -8.15
C PRO A 6 -4.30 15.02 -9.05
N ILE A 7 -4.16 14.81 -10.37
CA ILE A 7 -5.21 15.16 -11.35
C ILE A 7 -6.56 14.49 -11.05
N ASP A 8 -6.55 13.27 -10.51
CA ASP A 8 -7.76 12.55 -10.11
C ASP A 8 -8.49 13.24 -8.97
N LEU A 9 -7.73 13.85 -8.06
CA LEU A 9 -8.25 14.64 -6.95
C LEU A 9 -8.82 15.97 -7.43
N GLN A 10 -8.14 16.61 -8.37
CA GLN A 10 -8.67 17.78 -9.04
C GLN A 10 -10.00 17.44 -9.73
N ASN A 11 -10.06 16.33 -10.46
CA ASN A 11 -11.29 15.88 -11.13
C ASN A 11 -12.42 15.58 -10.13
N TYR A 12 -12.15 14.93 -9.00
CA TYR A 12 -13.17 14.67 -7.98
C TYR A 12 -13.69 15.94 -7.28
N ILE A 13 -12.85 16.96 -7.11
CA ILE A 13 -13.19 18.23 -6.45
C ILE A 13 -13.89 19.18 -7.43
N PHE A 14 -13.38 19.26 -8.66
CA PHE A 14 -13.83 20.18 -9.71
C PHE A 14 -14.81 19.54 -10.70
N GLU A 15 -15.32 18.33 -10.42
CA GLU A 15 -16.38 17.69 -11.20
C GLU A 15 -17.51 18.69 -11.47
N PHE A 16 -17.82 18.88 -12.77
CA PHE A 16 -18.73 19.92 -13.24
C PHE A 16 -20.15 19.65 -12.76
N ASN A 17 -20.55 18.37 -12.74
CA ASN A 17 -21.85 17.97 -12.23
C ASN A 17 -21.84 17.84 -10.70
N ALA A 18 -22.58 18.72 -10.03
CA ALA A 18 -22.65 18.77 -8.57
C ALA A 18 -23.15 17.46 -7.92
N THR A 19 -23.95 16.64 -8.63
CA THR A 19 -24.42 15.35 -8.12
C THR A 19 -23.39 14.22 -8.26
N HIS A 20 -22.42 14.37 -9.16
CA HIS A 20 -21.32 13.42 -9.35
C HIS A 20 -20.08 13.79 -8.52
N ARG A 21 -20.03 15.04 -8.02
CA ARG A 21 -18.95 15.50 -7.13
C ARG A 21 -18.92 14.65 -5.86
N TYR A 22 -17.75 14.13 -5.54
CA TYR A 22 -17.57 13.40 -4.30
C TYR A 22 -17.76 14.34 -3.11
N LYS A 23 -18.51 13.89 -2.10
CA LYS A 23 -18.57 14.60 -0.82
C LYS A 23 -17.15 14.75 -0.27
N TYR A 24 -16.81 15.95 0.21
CA TYR A 24 -15.48 16.30 0.73
C TYR A 24 -14.88 15.19 1.61
N ASN A 25 -15.67 14.63 2.54
CA ASN A 25 -15.24 13.54 3.43
C ASN A 25 -14.82 12.26 2.67
N LYS A 26 -15.51 11.89 1.58
CA LYS A 26 -15.14 10.73 0.75
C LYS A 26 -13.91 10.99 -0.12
N SER A 27 -13.72 12.23 -0.58
CA SER A 27 -12.48 12.63 -1.28
C SER A 27 -11.28 12.57 -0.33
N LEU A 28 -11.48 13.04 0.90
CA LEU A 28 -10.50 12.95 1.99
C LEU A 28 -10.21 11.51 2.44
N GLU A 29 -11.11 10.55 2.27
CA GLU A 29 -10.81 9.13 2.54
C GLU A 29 -9.90 8.50 1.46
N LYS A 30 -9.99 8.95 0.21
CA LYS A 30 -9.13 8.46 -0.88
C LYS A 30 -7.73 9.06 -0.86
N ILE A 31 -7.58 10.30 -0.41
CA ILE A 31 -6.29 11.02 -0.35
C ILE A 31 -5.20 10.25 0.44
N PRO A 32 -5.45 9.80 1.69
CA PRO A 32 -4.46 9.08 2.48
C PRO A 32 -4.04 7.79 1.79
N ARG A 33 -5.00 7.08 1.20
CA ARG A 33 -4.77 5.77 0.61
C ARG A 33 -3.97 5.84 -0.68
N THR A 34 -4.32 6.75 -1.58
CA THR A 34 -3.55 7.00 -2.80
C THR A 34 -2.15 7.50 -2.46
N GLY A 35 -2.02 8.38 -1.46
CA GLY A 35 -0.71 8.85 -0.99
C GLY A 35 0.18 7.74 -0.39
N ILE A 36 -0.42 6.76 0.28
CA ILE A 36 0.31 5.57 0.75
C ILE A 36 0.68 4.67 -0.43
N HIS A 37 -0.21 4.49 -1.41
CA HIS A 37 0.07 3.68 -2.60
C HIS A 37 1.26 4.21 -3.40
N ILE A 38 1.29 5.51 -3.68
CA ILE A 38 2.39 6.15 -4.41
C ILE A 38 3.71 5.99 -3.66
N ARG A 39 3.69 6.16 -2.32
CA ARG A 39 4.87 5.93 -1.48
C ARG A 39 5.32 4.47 -1.52
N TYR A 40 4.39 3.53 -1.48
CA TYR A 40 4.68 2.11 -1.60
C TYR A 40 5.34 1.77 -2.94
N MET A 41 4.80 2.28 -4.06
CA MET A 41 5.39 2.06 -5.38
C MET A 41 6.80 2.63 -5.47
N ARG A 42 7.04 3.84 -4.94
CA ARG A 42 8.39 4.41 -4.87
C ARG A 42 9.35 3.57 -4.03
N ILE A 43 8.88 3.00 -2.92
CA ILE A 43 9.68 2.11 -2.08
C ILE A 43 10.08 0.85 -2.86
N LEU A 44 9.16 0.29 -3.66
CA LEU A 44 9.47 -0.86 -4.52
C LEU A 44 10.47 -0.51 -5.61
N ASP A 45 10.28 0.62 -6.30
CA ASP A 45 11.21 1.06 -7.35
C ASP A 45 12.63 1.27 -6.75
N GLU A 46 12.74 1.92 -5.59
CA GLU A 46 14.03 2.07 -4.86
C GLU A 46 14.61 0.73 -4.40
N PHE A 47 13.76 -0.25 -4.06
CA PHE A 47 14.19 -1.59 -3.66
C PHE A 47 14.77 -2.36 -4.84
N ASP A 48 14.12 -2.29 -6.01
CA ASP A 48 14.60 -2.91 -7.24
C ASP A 48 15.94 -2.31 -7.67
N GLU A 49 16.10 -0.99 -7.59
CA GLU A 49 17.37 -0.29 -7.84
C GLU A 49 18.46 -0.76 -6.86
N GLN A 50 18.16 -0.82 -5.57
CA GLN A 50 19.10 -1.26 -4.54
C GLN A 50 19.58 -2.71 -4.74
N ILE A 51 18.66 -3.61 -5.10
CA ILE A 51 19.00 -5.01 -5.42
C ILE A 51 19.87 -5.07 -6.67
N HIS A 52 19.53 -4.31 -7.71
CA HIS A 52 20.27 -4.33 -8.97
C HIS A 52 21.70 -3.80 -8.82
N GLU A 53 21.87 -2.69 -8.10
CA GLU A 53 23.17 -2.03 -7.96
C GLU A 53 24.08 -2.72 -6.93
N ASN A 54 23.52 -3.10 -5.77
CA ASN A 54 24.31 -3.47 -4.60
C ASN A 54 23.98 -4.87 -4.06
N GLY A 55 22.97 -5.55 -4.61
CA GLY A 55 22.50 -6.84 -4.10
C GLY A 55 21.97 -6.77 -2.66
N ASP A 56 21.55 -5.59 -2.18
CA ASP A 56 21.09 -5.39 -0.81
C ASP A 56 19.58 -5.63 -0.71
N TRP A 57 19.21 -6.72 -0.04
CA TRP A 57 17.82 -7.17 0.15
C TRP A 57 17.17 -6.60 1.41
N ASN A 58 17.75 -5.57 2.04
CA ASN A 58 17.24 -4.99 3.28
C ASN A 58 16.04 -4.04 3.06
N PHE A 59 14.87 -4.63 2.86
CA PHE A 59 13.60 -3.90 2.69
C PHE A 59 13.19 -3.10 3.93
N GLU A 60 13.52 -3.60 5.13
CA GLU A 60 13.20 -2.94 6.40
C GLU A 60 13.82 -1.54 6.48
N LYS A 61 15.08 -1.41 6.02
CA LYS A 61 15.79 -0.13 5.96
C LYS A 61 15.06 0.89 5.08
N LEU A 62 14.50 0.46 3.94
CA LEU A 62 13.73 1.34 3.06
C LEU A 62 12.39 1.72 3.68
N LEU A 63 11.68 0.78 4.32
CA LEU A 63 10.44 1.09 5.03
C LEU A 63 10.67 2.13 6.14
N LYS A 64 11.75 1.99 6.92
CA LYS A 64 12.15 2.96 7.96
C LYS A 64 12.56 4.31 7.41
N LYS A 65 13.13 4.36 6.21
CA LYS A 65 13.46 5.61 5.51
C LYS A 65 12.22 6.37 5.04
N HIS A 66 11.19 5.66 4.55
CA HIS A 66 10.02 6.27 3.88
C HIS A 66 8.77 6.40 4.75
N ILE A 67 8.66 5.63 5.84
CA ILE A 67 7.50 5.65 6.73
C ILE A 67 7.90 6.36 8.02
N VAL A 68 7.48 7.63 8.13
CA VAL A 68 7.71 8.46 9.32
C VAL A 68 6.67 8.18 10.41
N ASP A 69 5.44 7.87 10.03
CA ASP A 69 4.32 7.59 10.93
C ASP A 69 3.70 6.22 10.58
N PRO A 70 4.16 5.13 11.21
CA PRO A 70 3.67 3.78 10.94
C PRO A 70 2.24 3.57 11.43
N GLU A 71 1.80 4.22 12.52
CA GLU A 71 0.44 4.07 13.05
C GLU A 71 -0.58 4.66 12.08
N HIS A 72 -0.32 5.85 11.53
CA HIS A 72 -1.17 6.44 10.50
C HIS A 72 -1.27 5.54 9.27
N PHE A 73 -0.13 5.01 8.79
CA PHE A 73 -0.11 4.07 7.68
C PHE A 73 -0.96 2.83 7.95
N LEU A 74 -0.81 2.22 9.13
CA LEU A 74 -1.57 1.03 9.52
C LEU A 74 -3.07 1.32 9.59
N ASN A 75 -3.48 2.44 10.16
CA ASN A 75 -4.88 2.82 10.27
C ASN A 75 -5.54 3.00 8.89
N VAL A 76 -4.86 3.66 7.97
CA VAL A 76 -5.35 3.83 6.59
C VAL A 76 -5.39 2.48 5.85
N LEU A 77 -4.33 1.67 5.95
CA LEU A 77 -4.26 0.39 5.25
C LEU A 77 -5.25 -0.66 5.78
N LYS A 78 -5.50 -0.70 7.10
CA LYS A 78 -6.49 -1.60 7.74
C LYS A 78 -7.91 -1.31 7.25
N SER A 79 -8.19 -0.08 6.82
CA SER A 79 -9.49 0.30 6.24
C SER A 79 -9.68 -0.15 4.78
N CYS A 80 -8.67 -0.73 4.11
CA CYS A 80 -8.82 -1.21 2.72
C CYS A 80 -9.93 -2.27 2.63
N LYS A 81 -10.81 -2.05 1.65
CA LYS A 81 -11.79 -3.05 1.16
C LYS A 81 -11.48 -3.51 -0.28
N CYS A 82 -10.23 -3.36 -0.71
CA CYS A 82 -9.75 -3.58 -2.07
C CYS A 82 -9.73 -5.03 -2.53
N CYS A 83 -9.72 -6.00 -1.61
CA CYS A 83 -9.66 -7.41 -1.97
C CYS A 83 -10.84 -8.16 -1.36
N VAL A 84 -11.58 -8.87 -2.21
CA VAL A 84 -12.74 -9.68 -1.81
C VAL A 84 -12.34 -10.77 -0.82
N ARG A 85 -11.10 -11.30 -0.93
CA ARG A 85 -10.52 -12.25 0.06
C ARG A 85 -10.53 -11.70 1.48
N HIS A 86 -10.39 -10.38 1.61
CA HIS A 86 -10.24 -9.69 2.89
C HIS A 86 -11.52 -9.09 3.44
N THR A 87 -12.56 -8.92 2.60
CA THR A 87 -13.83 -8.28 2.97
C THR A 87 -15.01 -9.23 3.09
N GLY A 88 -14.93 -10.45 2.55
CA GLY A 88 -16.06 -11.38 2.57
C GLY A 88 -15.73 -12.86 2.37
N CYS A 89 -14.50 -13.22 2.01
CA CYS A 89 -14.14 -14.62 1.78
C CYS A 89 -13.69 -15.36 3.05
N ALA A 90 -14.38 -15.16 4.17
CA ALA A 90 -14.09 -15.86 5.42
C ALA A 90 -14.49 -17.36 5.39
N ALA A 91 -15.18 -17.83 4.34
CA ALA A 91 -15.80 -19.16 4.33
C ALA A 91 -15.73 -19.94 3.00
N ALA A 92 -15.16 -19.40 1.92
CA ALA A 92 -15.10 -20.12 0.64
C ALA A 92 -13.68 -20.58 0.32
N SER A 93 -13.47 -21.90 0.30
CA SER A 93 -12.26 -22.58 -0.19
C SER A 93 -11.85 -22.14 -1.59
N ALA A 94 -12.80 -21.61 -2.39
CA ALA A 94 -12.55 -21.06 -3.72
C ALA A 94 -11.57 -19.87 -3.75
N CYS A 95 -11.36 -19.17 -2.62
CA CYS A 95 -10.39 -18.09 -2.54
C CYS A 95 -9.00 -18.57 -2.09
N ALA A 96 -8.77 -19.86 -1.83
CA ALA A 96 -7.51 -20.36 -1.32
C ALA A 96 -6.46 -20.53 -2.42
N ASP A 97 -6.88 -20.90 -3.63
CA ASP A 97 -5.99 -21.37 -4.69
C ASP A 97 -5.31 -20.24 -5.50
N GLU A 98 -5.86 -19.02 -5.50
CA GLU A 98 -5.23 -17.87 -6.19
C GLU A 98 -4.45 -16.97 -5.23
N PRO A 99 -3.31 -16.37 -5.63
CA PRO A 99 -2.53 -15.43 -4.81
C PRO A 99 -3.32 -14.14 -4.53
N CYS A 100 -3.12 -13.54 -3.35
CA CYS A 100 -3.83 -12.32 -2.98
C CYS A 100 -3.09 -11.08 -3.48
N LEU A 101 -3.55 -10.44 -4.56
CA LEU A 101 -2.88 -9.25 -5.11
C LEU A 101 -3.12 -7.95 -4.31
N CYS A 102 -3.37 -8.05 -3.00
CA CYS A 102 -3.78 -6.94 -2.15
C CYS A 102 -2.59 -6.30 -1.43
N TYR A 103 -1.92 -5.35 -2.10
CA TYR A 103 -0.79 -4.64 -1.48
C TYR A 103 -1.17 -4.00 -0.13
N CYS A 104 -2.39 -3.47 0.03
CA CYS A 104 -2.76 -2.76 1.25
C CYS A 104 -2.66 -3.64 2.50
N ARG A 105 -3.10 -4.90 2.42
CA ARG A 105 -3.12 -5.80 3.57
C ARG A 105 -1.80 -6.55 3.74
N HIS A 106 -1.06 -6.76 2.66
CA HIS A 106 0.29 -7.32 2.73
C HIS A 106 1.25 -6.30 3.32
N LEU A 107 1.26 -5.07 2.80
CA LEU A 107 2.04 -3.97 3.33
C LEU A 107 1.70 -3.67 4.80
N SER A 108 0.42 -3.66 5.19
CA SER A 108 0.07 -3.42 6.59
C SER A 108 0.59 -4.51 7.52
N ARG A 109 0.56 -5.78 7.12
CA ARG A 109 1.17 -6.87 7.90
C ARG A 109 2.67 -6.67 8.07
N PHE A 110 3.35 -6.25 7.02
CA PHE A 110 4.80 -6.00 7.08
C PHE A 110 5.17 -4.81 7.97
N ILE A 111 4.43 -3.71 7.87
CA ILE A 111 4.61 -2.56 8.76
C ILE A 111 4.33 -2.97 10.21
N ASP A 112 3.25 -3.71 10.46
CA ASP A 112 2.88 -4.17 11.80
C ASP A 112 4.00 -5.07 12.38
N LYS A 113 4.54 -5.99 11.58
CA LYS A 113 5.64 -6.85 12.00
C LYS A 113 6.90 -6.06 12.35
N ILE A 114 7.35 -5.20 11.45
CA ILE A 114 8.59 -4.42 11.61
C ILE A 114 8.51 -3.45 12.79
N TYR A 115 7.39 -2.72 12.90
CA TYR A 115 7.29 -1.61 13.86
C TYR A 115 6.69 -2.01 15.21
N ASN A 116 5.77 -2.98 15.26
CA ASN A 116 5.07 -3.35 16.49
C ASN A 116 5.58 -4.66 17.10
N THR A 117 5.93 -5.67 16.29
CA THR A 117 6.41 -6.97 16.81
C THR A 117 7.93 -7.07 16.89
N GLY A 118 8.67 -6.29 16.09
CA GLY A 118 10.12 -6.38 15.97
C GLY A 118 10.60 -7.67 15.28
N GLU A 119 9.71 -8.39 14.60
CA GLU A 119 10.06 -9.60 13.85
C GLU A 119 10.96 -9.27 12.64
N VAL A 120 12.01 -10.07 12.46
CA VAL A 120 12.82 -10.03 11.23
C VAL A 120 12.05 -10.75 10.14
N VAL A 121 11.45 -9.98 9.24
CA VAL A 121 10.70 -10.53 8.11
C VAL A 121 11.62 -10.69 6.92
N ARG A 122 11.63 -11.88 6.31
CA ARG A 122 12.27 -12.11 5.02
C ARG A 122 11.24 -11.94 3.92
N PHE A 123 11.61 -11.22 2.88
CA PHE A 123 10.70 -10.86 1.81
C PHE A 123 11.19 -11.43 0.50
N GLY A 124 10.26 -12.01 -0.25
CA GLY A 124 10.37 -12.15 -1.69
C GLY A 124 9.63 -10.98 -2.32
N HIS A 125 10.12 -10.53 -3.46
CA HIS A 125 9.38 -9.61 -4.30
C HIS A 125 9.05 -10.36 -5.60
N ASN A 126 7.93 -10.05 -6.22
CA ASN A 126 7.55 -10.57 -7.53
C ASN A 126 7.60 -9.38 -8.49
N TRP A 127 8.58 -9.39 -9.37
CA TRP A 127 8.87 -8.32 -10.31
C TRP A 127 7.79 -8.18 -11.38
N ASN A 128 7.06 -9.25 -11.69
CA ASN A 128 5.97 -9.22 -12.68
C ASN A 128 4.72 -8.53 -12.11
N ASP A 129 4.42 -8.76 -10.83
CA ASP A 129 3.20 -8.27 -10.18
C ASP A 129 3.45 -7.14 -9.16
N ARG A 130 4.71 -6.70 -9.03
CA ARG A 130 5.17 -5.69 -8.06
C ARG A 130 4.66 -5.95 -6.65
N GLU A 131 4.75 -7.21 -6.23
CA GLU A 131 4.18 -7.69 -4.98
C GLU A 131 5.27 -8.20 -4.03
N LEU A 132 5.20 -7.79 -2.76
CA LEU A 132 6.01 -8.39 -1.71
C LEU A 132 5.26 -9.53 -1.04
N PHE A 133 5.96 -10.65 -0.88
CA PHE A 133 5.48 -11.81 -0.15
C PHE A 133 6.50 -12.22 0.91
N GLU A 134 6.02 -12.86 1.97
CA GLU A 134 6.88 -13.34 3.05
C GLU A 134 7.55 -14.66 2.64
N LEU A 135 8.86 -14.77 2.86
CA LEU A 135 9.60 -16.03 2.73
C LEU A 135 9.61 -16.74 4.08
N ASN A 136 9.18 -18.00 4.09
CA ASN A 136 9.30 -18.89 5.26
C ASN A 136 10.75 -19.29 5.53
#